data_AF-A0A066WNU0-F1
#
_entry.id   AF-A0A066WNU0-F1
#
_cell.length_a   1.000
_cell.length_b   1.000
_cell.length_c   1.000
_cell.angle_alpha   90.00
_cell.angle_beta   90.00
_cell.angle_gamma   90.00
#
_symmetry.space_group_name_H-M   'P 1'
#
loop_
_entity.id
_entity.type
_entity.pdbx_description
1 polymer ?
#
loop_
_entity_poly.entity_id
_entity_poly.type
_entity_poly.pdbx_seq_one_letter_code
_entity_poly.pdbx_strand_id
1 'polypeptide(L)'
;MKNIFLSALAFIFTVCLQAQQETAQNNSPEVSFDSGTVRGAIENNTAVFRGIPYAAPPVGEFRWRPPQPVLAWRGVRDASKPCAECPQAGWPHGSGMSKTASEDCLFLNIWKPIGADKKANMPVMVWIHGGGFVAGSGAGGDFTGAAFAKQNVILVSINYRLGRLGFFAFPALSSENAKEFKGNYAYIDQIAALKWVQKNIAAFGGDPKNVTIFGESAGGVSVHSLLTIPSAKGLFQKAIIESGGGRDGVLTGRPISKENANKHYPVSAESIGVNFAKRYNIEGTDAEALKKLRALTAEKIVDGGQETAGAGGPSIYSGPILDGRLVTQSAES
;
A
#
# COMPACT_ATOMS: atom_id res chain seq x y z
N MET A 1 -14.24 55.13 21.98
CA MET A 1 -14.85 53.92 22.59
C MET A 1 -15.02 52.74 21.62
N LYS A 2 -15.46 52.91 20.36
CA LYS A 2 -15.60 51.79 19.39
C LYS A 2 -14.31 51.02 19.07
N ASN A 3 -13.15 51.68 18.98
CA ASN A 3 -11.88 51.03 18.62
C ASN A 3 -11.26 50.16 19.73
N ILE A 4 -11.61 50.44 21.00
CA ILE A 4 -11.14 49.64 22.15
C ILE A 4 -11.90 48.31 22.21
N PHE A 5 -13.20 48.32 21.87
CA PHE A 5 -14.03 47.11 21.82
C PHE A 5 -13.63 46.15 20.68
N LEU A 6 -13.29 46.65 19.49
CA LEU A 6 -12.81 45.79 18.40
C LEU A 6 -11.46 45.14 18.71
N SER A 7 -10.56 45.87 19.37
CA SER A 7 -9.23 45.36 19.73
C SER A 7 -9.33 44.29 20.84
N ALA A 8 -10.24 44.48 21.80
CA ALA A 8 -10.53 43.48 22.83
C ALA A 8 -11.19 42.21 22.26
N LEU A 9 -12.12 42.34 21.31
CA LEU A 9 -12.73 41.18 20.63
C LEU A 9 -11.70 40.37 19.83
N ALA A 10 -10.81 41.04 19.09
CA ALA A 10 -9.76 40.38 18.30
C ALA A 10 -8.74 39.65 19.20
N PHE A 11 -8.39 40.25 20.35
CA PHE A 11 -7.48 39.63 21.32
C PHE A 11 -8.13 38.41 21.99
N ILE A 12 -9.41 38.50 22.39
CA ILE A 12 -10.16 37.36 22.96
C ILE A 12 -10.31 36.23 21.94
N PHE A 13 -10.60 36.53 20.66
CA PHE A 13 -10.66 35.51 19.61
C PHE A 13 -9.32 34.79 19.41
N THR A 14 -8.21 35.53 19.47
CA THR A 14 -6.86 34.98 19.29
C THR A 14 -6.46 34.08 20.46
N VAL A 15 -6.75 34.49 21.70
CA VAL A 15 -6.50 33.70 22.91
C VAL A 15 -7.38 32.44 22.95
N CYS A 16 -8.65 32.54 22.55
CA CYS A 16 -9.53 31.37 22.44
C CYS A 16 -9.07 30.38 21.36
N LEU A 17 -8.58 30.86 20.22
CA LEU A 17 -7.99 29.98 19.19
C LEU A 17 -6.74 29.25 19.71
N GLN A 18 -5.83 29.96 20.38
CA GLN A 18 -4.62 29.36 20.94
C GLN A 18 -4.94 28.33 22.04
N ALA A 19 -5.91 28.62 22.91
CA ALA A 19 -6.36 27.68 23.95
C ALA A 19 -7.06 26.44 23.36
N GLN A 20 -7.82 26.57 22.27
CA GLN A 20 -8.41 25.44 21.54
C GLN A 20 -7.35 24.59 20.83
N GLN A 21 -6.28 25.22 20.32
CA GLN A 21 -5.18 24.53 19.67
C GLN A 21 -4.31 23.74 20.67
N GLU A 22 -4.04 24.31 21.86
CA GLU A 22 -3.31 23.61 22.93
C GLU A 22 -4.12 22.45 23.56
N THR A 23 -5.43 22.62 23.75
CA THR A 23 -6.29 21.55 24.29
C THR A 23 -6.49 20.39 23.32
N ALA A 24 -6.56 20.64 22.00
CA ALA A 24 -6.57 19.59 20.99
C ALA A 24 -5.22 18.83 20.94
N GLN A 25 -4.11 19.52 21.17
CA GLN A 25 -2.77 18.93 21.15
C GLN A 25 -2.48 18.06 22.39
N ASN A 26 -3.03 18.40 23.57
CA ASN A 26 -2.86 17.64 24.82
C ASN A 26 -3.70 16.35 24.93
N ASN A 27 -4.72 16.16 24.08
CA ASN A 27 -5.58 14.97 24.09
C ASN A 27 -5.34 14.02 22.89
N SER A 28 -4.34 14.30 22.06
CA SER A 28 -4.04 13.47 20.87
C SER A 28 -3.22 12.23 21.27
N PRO A 29 -3.66 11.02 20.90
CA PRO A 29 -3.01 9.80 21.37
C PRO A 29 -1.64 9.64 20.71
N GLU A 30 -0.62 9.33 21.53
CA GLU A 30 0.74 9.03 21.06
C GLU A 30 1.09 7.56 21.27
N VAL A 31 1.78 6.96 20.30
CA VAL A 31 2.27 5.59 20.37
C VAL A 31 3.72 5.53 19.94
N SER A 32 4.58 4.98 20.81
CA SER A 32 5.99 4.74 20.52
C SER A 32 6.27 3.27 20.23
N PHE A 33 7.03 3.04 19.16
CA PHE A 33 7.54 1.75 18.70
C PHE A 33 8.94 1.93 18.10
N ASP A 34 9.57 0.86 17.62
CA ASP A 34 11.01 0.81 17.33
C ASP A 34 11.56 1.91 16.39
N SER A 35 10.78 2.33 15.39
CA SER A 35 11.22 3.37 14.44
C SER A 35 10.90 4.80 14.88
N GLY A 36 10.12 4.99 15.95
CA GLY A 36 9.82 6.31 16.50
C GLY A 36 8.45 6.42 17.18
N THR A 37 8.03 7.66 17.44
CA THR A 37 6.72 7.99 18.02
C THR A 37 5.81 8.61 16.96
N VAL A 38 4.53 8.23 16.97
CA VAL A 38 3.48 8.82 16.13
C VAL A 38 2.39 9.43 17.01
N ARG A 39 1.80 10.54 16.55
CA ARG A 39 0.64 11.18 17.18
C ARG A 39 -0.57 11.08 16.25
N GLY A 40 -1.61 10.39 16.71
CA GLY A 40 -2.86 10.25 15.98
C GLY A 40 -3.86 11.36 16.30
N ALA A 41 -5.12 11.12 15.95
CA ALA A 41 -6.27 11.94 16.31
C ALA A 41 -7.34 11.09 17.00
N ILE A 42 -8.28 11.76 17.68
CA ILE A 42 -9.52 11.14 18.17
C ILE A 42 -10.65 11.54 17.22
N GLU A 43 -11.33 10.55 16.66
CA GLU A 43 -12.46 10.75 15.77
C GLU A 43 -13.59 9.78 16.15
N ASN A 44 -14.79 10.30 16.40
CA ASN A 44 -15.97 9.47 16.71
C ASN A 44 -15.71 8.39 17.78
N ASN A 45 -15.06 8.78 18.89
CA ASN A 45 -14.68 7.89 19.99
C ASN A 45 -13.69 6.77 19.59
N THR A 46 -12.90 6.98 18.54
CA THR A 46 -11.87 6.07 18.03
C THR A 46 -10.53 6.80 17.98
N ALA A 47 -9.45 6.16 18.42
CA ALA A 47 -8.10 6.67 18.19
C ALA A 47 -7.63 6.23 16.80
N VAL A 48 -7.24 7.19 15.97
CA VAL A 48 -6.90 7.00 14.56
C VAL A 48 -5.50 7.49 14.28
N PHE A 49 -4.70 6.65 13.62
CA PHE A 49 -3.35 6.97 13.17
C PHE A 49 -3.28 6.71 11.67
N ARG A 50 -2.87 7.70 10.89
CA ARG A 50 -2.80 7.65 9.44
C ARG A 50 -1.39 7.92 8.95
N GLY A 51 -1.04 7.34 7.80
CA GLY A 51 0.24 7.66 7.16
C GLY A 51 1.48 7.19 7.90
N ILE A 52 1.39 6.08 8.64
CA ILE A 52 2.55 5.49 9.31
C ILE A 52 3.36 4.74 8.25
N PRO A 53 4.64 5.09 8.01
CA PRO A 53 5.45 4.37 7.03
C PRO A 53 5.77 2.97 7.54
N TYR A 54 5.51 1.95 6.72
CA TYR A 54 5.99 0.60 6.99
C TYR A 54 7.25 0.26 6.18
N ALA A 55 7.58 1.06 5.18
CA ALA A 55 8.78 0.96 4.36
C ALA A 55 9.28 2.35 3.93
N ALA A 56 10.55 2.43 3.55
CA ALA A 56 11.11 3.63 2.95
C ALA A 56 10.53 3.89 1.54
N PRO A 57 10.52 5.15 1.06
CA PRO A 57 9.95 5.50 -0.25
C PRO A 57 10.59 4.69 -1.40
N PRO A 58 9.81 3.98 -2.23
CA PRO A 58 10.31 3.14 -3.33
C PRO A 58 10.63 3.96 -4.60
N VAL A 59 11.40 5.04 -4.46
CA VAL A 59 11.71 6.02 -5.52
C VAL A 59 13.10 5.83 -6.12
N GLY A 60 13.33 6.38 -7.32
CA GLY A 60 14.64 6.36 -7.98
C GLY A 60 15.16 4.94 -8.20
N GLU A 61 16.37 4.65 -7.70
CA GLU A 61 16.97 3.30 -7.79
C GLU A 61 16.21 2.22 -7.01
N PHE A 62 15.34 2.60 -6.07
CA PHE A 62 14.47 1.67 -5.35
C PHE A 62 13.14 1.40 -6.08
N ARG A 63 12.88 2.10 -7.19
CA ARG A 63 11.77 1.76 -8.08
C ARG A 63 12.00 0.34 -8.62
N TRP A 64 10.97 -0.49 -8.51
CA TRP A 64 10.99 -1.92 -8.83
C TRP A 64 12.04 -2.72 -8.05
N ARG A 65 12.16 -2.42 -6.75
CA ARG A 65 12.89 -3.26 -5.79
C ARG A 65 12.01 -3.59 -4.58
N PRO A 66 12.36 -4.63 -3.81
CA PRO A 66 11.75 -4.87 -2.50
C PRO A 66 11.77 -3.61 -1.62
N PRO A 67 10.71 -3.35 -0.83
CA PRO A 67 10.63 -2.24 0.09
C PRO A 67 11.80 -2.28 1.09
N GLN A 68 12.45 -1.12 1.26
CA GLN A 68 13.57 -0.97 2.19
C GLN A 68 13.04 -0.61 3.60
N PRO A 69 13.79 -0.92 4.67
CA PRO A 69 13.37 -0.58 6.03
C PRO A 69 13.25 0.94 6.22
N VAL A 70 12.28 1.35 7.03
CA VAL A 70 12.15 2.75 7.46
C VAL A 70 13.32 3.13 8.35
N LEU A 71 13.94 4.28 8.07
CA LEU A 71 14.91 4.88 8.99
C LEU A 71 14.19 5.39 10.23
N ALA A 72 14.72 5.07 11.41
CA ALA A 72 14.17 5.59 12.64
C ALA A 72 14.23 7.12 12.65
N TRP A 73 13.15 7.76 13.14
CA TRP A 73 13.07 9.22 13.24
C TRP A 73 13.12 9.67 14.71
N ARG A 74 13.56 10.91 14.92
CA ARG A 74 13.52 11.58 16.23
C ARG A 74 12.24 12.42 16.34
N GLY A 75 11.76 12.60 17.57
CA GLY A 75 10.55 13.36 17.84
C GLY A 75 9.27 12.59 17.49
N VAL A 76 8.17 13.34 17.33
CA VAL A 76 6.84 12.80 17.12
C VAL A 76 6.39 13.10 15.68
N ARG A 77 6.06 12.05 14.92
CA ARG A 77 5.50 12.17 13.58
C ARG A 77 3.99 12.39 13.67
N ASP A 78 3.48 13.42 12.99
CA ASP A 78 2.05 13.65 12.86
C ASP A 78 1.43 12.54 12.00
N ALA A 79 0.54 11.77 12.60
CA ALA A 79 -0.26 10.70 12.01
C ALA A 79 -1.77 11.02 12.13
N SER A 80 -2.14 12.29 12.24
CA SER A 80 -3.55 12.72 12.26
C SER A 80 -4.16 12.83 10.86
N LYS A 81 -3.33 13.03 9.82
CA LYS A 81 -3.75 13.33 8.45
C LYS A 81 -3.53 12.16 7.48
N PRO A 82 -4.37 12.03 6.44
CA PRO A 82 -4.11 11.08 5.36
C PRO A 82 -2.74 11.30 4.70
N CYS A 83 -2.15 10.21 4.23
CA CYS A 83 -0.92 10.20 3.44
C CYS A 83 -1.22 10.10 1.95
N ALA A 84 -0.18 10.21 1.12
CA ALA A 84 -0.31 10.04 -0.31
C ALA A 84 -0.80 8.63 -0.69
N GLU A 85 -1.61 8.58 -1.74
CA GLU A 85 -2.01 7.33 -2.38
C GLU A 85 -0.89 6.86 -3.31
N CYS A 86 -0.85 5.56 -3.65
CA CYS A 86 0.08 5.11 -4.66
C CYS A 86 -0.31 5.62 -6.06
N PRO A 87 0.66 5.81 -6.98
CA PRO A 87 0.37 6.36 -8.29
C PRO A 87 -0.61 5.49 -9.06
N GLN A 88 -1.69 6.13 -9.50
CA GLN A 88 -2.81 5.52 -10.20
C GLN A 88 -3.48 6.57 -11.08
N ALA A 89 -4.22 6.11 -12.10
CA ALA A 89 -5.01 7.00 -12.93
C ALA A 89 -6.15 7.60 -12.10
N GLY A 90 -6.41 8.88 -12.28
CA GLY A 90 -7.58 9.55 -11.72
C GLY A 90 -8.87 9.00 -12.32
N TRP A 91 -9.96 9.18 -11.57
CA TRP A 91 -11.31 8.78 -11.98
C TRP A 91 -12.14 9.99 -12.43
N PRO A 92 -12.85 9.94 -13.57
CA PRO A 92 -12.91 8.83 -14.54
C PRO A 92 -11.58 8.64 -15.29
N HIS A 93 -11.34 7.43 -15.82
CA HIS A 93 -10.14 7.11 -16.60
C HIS A 93 -9.86 8.16 -17.70
N GLY A 94 -8.60 8.55 -17.86
CA GLY A 94 -8.18 9.63 -18.77
C GLY A 94 -8.03 10.99 -18.09
N SER A 95 -8.36 11.12 -16.80
CA SER A 95 -8.25 12.37 -16.02
C SER A 95 -6.82 12.70 -15.54
N GLY A 96 -5.79 12.05 -16.10
CA GLY A 96 -4.40 12.15 -15.62
C GLY A 96 -4.14 11.35 -14.33
N MET A 97 -2.94 11.44 -13.76
CA MET A 97 -2.61 10.79 -12.48
C MET A 97 -3.38 11.45 -11.32
N SER A 98 -3.76 10.67 -10.30
CA SER A 98 -4.39 11.21 -9.08
C SER A 98 -3.56 12.35 -8.48
N LYS A 99 -4.21 13.43 -8.04
CA LYS A 99 -3.52 14.62 -7.49
C LYS A 99 -2.89 14.37 -6.12
N THR A 100 -3.39 13.37 -5.40
CA THR A 100 -2.90 12.94 -4.08
C THR A 100 -1.89 11.79 -4.19
N ALA A 101 -1.57 11.35 -5.41
CA ALA A 101 -0.65 10.26 -5.62
C ALA A 101 0.82 10.67 -5.50
N SER A 102 1.62 9.79 -4.90
CA SER A 102 3.07 9.87 -4.82
C SER A 102 3.66 8.47 -4.86
N GLU A 103 4.87 8.29 -5.39
CA GLU A 103 5.58 7.02 -5.24
C GLU A 103 6.00 6.76 -3.79
N ASP A 104 6.18 7.82 -2.98
CA ASP A 104 6.23 7.71 -1.53
C ASP A 104 4.81 7.44 -1.00
N CYS A 105 4.39 6.17 -1.04
CA CYS A 105 3.03 5.75 -0.68
C CYS A 105 2.96 4.53 0.24
N LEU A 106 4.10 3.98 0.70
CA LEU A 106 4.15 2.74 1.50
C LEU A 106 3.80 2.99 2.97
N PHE A 107 2.53 3.34 3.17
CA PHE A 107 1.95 3.71 4.45
C PHE A 107 0.84 2.74 4.88
N LEU A 108 0.63 2.69 6.20
CA LEU A 108 -0.53 2.06 6.81
C LEU A 108 -1.24 3.03 7.76
N ASN A 109 -2.50 2.70 8.05
CA ASN A 109 -3.36 3.43 8.95
C ASN A 109 -3.92 2.47 10.01
N ILE A 110 -4.23 2.96 11.20
CA ILE A 110 -4.68 2.17 12.35
C ILE A 110 -5.88 2.86 13.01
N TRP A 111 -6.93 2.10 13.27
CA TRP A 111 -8.07 2.49 14.10
C TRP A 111 -8.16 1.55 15.29
N LYS A 112 -8.29 2.12 16.49
CA LYS A 112 -8.37 1.37 17.74
C LYS A 112 -9.27 2.06 18.77
N PRO A 113 -9.80 1.34 19.77
CA PRO A 113 -10.47 1.96 20.92
C PRO A 113 -9.54 2.95 21.63
N ILE A 114 -10.07 4.07 22.14
CA ILE A 114 -9.27 5.11 22.81
C ILE A 114 -8.55 4.57 24.06
N GLY A 115 -9.22 3.72 24.85
CA GLY A 115 -8.68 3.17 26.10
C GLY A 115 -7.78 1.93 25.93
N ALA A 116 -7.54 1.50 24.70
CA ALA A 116 -6.71 0.34 24.45
C ALA A 116 -5.24 0.64 24.75
N ASP A 117 -4.63 -0.05 25.71
CA ASP A 117 -3.20 0.05 25.98
C ASP A 117 -2.45 -1.16 25.43
N LYS A 118 -1.14 -1.23 25.64
CA LYS A 118 -0.27 -2.32 25.16
C LYS A 118 -0.64 -3.70 25.74
N LYS A 119 -1.46 -3.76 26.79
CA LYS A 119 -1.90 -5.01 27.46
C LYS A 119 -3.27 -5.48 26.98
N ALA A 120 -3.97 -4.69 26.16
CA ALA A 120 -5.31 -5.01 25.70
C ALA A 120 -5.41 -6.30 24.87
N ASN A 121 -4.32 -6.71 24.18
CA ASN A 121 -4.22 -7.94 23.39
C ASN A 121 -5.42 -8.16 22.45
N MET A 122 -5.85 -7.11 21.75
CA MET A 122 -7.03 -7.17 20.90
C MET A 122 -6.79 -7.90 19.58
N PRO A 123 -7.83 -8.52 18.99
CA PRO A 123 -7.79 -9.00 17.61
C PRO A 123 -7.40 -7.88 16.65
N VAL A 124 -6.56 -8.22 15.67
CA VAL A 124 -6.11 -7.29 14.63
C VAL A 124 -6.67 -7.75 13.29
N MET A 125 -7.32 -6.85 12.56
CA MET A 125 -7.75 -7.08 11.18
C MET A 125 -6.95 -6.18 10.24
N VAL A 126 -6.37 -6.75 9.18
CA VAL A 126 -5.56 -6.03 8.20
C VAL A 126 -6.28 -6.02 6.85
N TRP A 127 -6.76 -4.85 6.45
CA TRP A 127 -7.46 -4.60 5.20
C TRP A 127 -6.49 -4.38 4.04
N ILE A 128 -6.67 -5.17 2.99
CA ILE A 128 -5.96 -5.03 1.71
C ILE A 128 -7.00 -4.59 0.68
N HIS A 129 -6.88 -3.35 0.19
CA HIS A 129 -7.87 -2.78 -0.72
C HIS A 129 -7.87 -3.47 -2.10
N GLY A 130 -9.04 -3.46 -2.74
CA GLY A 130 -9.24 -3.83 -4.15
C GLY A 130 -8.77 -2.75 -5.12
N GLY A 131 -9.50 -2.58 -6.23
CA GLY A 131 -9.13 -1.61 -7.29
C GLY A 131 -8.28 -2.19 -8.40
N GLY A 132 -8.39 -3.51 -8.60
CA GLY A 132 -7.82 -4.20 -9.73
C GLY A 132 -6.29 -4.13 -9.83
N PHE A 133 -5.60 -3.97 -8.70
CA PHE A 133 -4.16 -3.71 -8.64
C PHE A 133 -3.68 -2.42 -9.33
N VAL A 134 -4.55 -1.63 -9.96
CA VAL A 134 -4.21 -0.41 -10.71
C VAL A 134 -4.74 0.86 -10.05
N ALA A 135 -5.64 0.72 -9.08
CA ALA A 135 -6.26 1.78 -8.32
C ALA A 135 -6.55 1.33 -6.88
N GLY A 136 -7.01 2.27 -6.05
CA GLY A 136 -7.37 2.05 -4.66
C GLY A 136 -6.36 2.64 -3.68
N SER A 137 -6.76 2.71 -2.42
CA SER A 137 -5.96 3.31 -1.35
C SER A 137 -6.42 2.77 0.00
N GLY A 138 -5.46 2.46 0.88
CA GLY A 138 -5.70 2.22 2.29
C GLY A 138 -6.03 3.50 3.06
N ALA A 139 -5.72 4.68 2.51
CA ALA A 139 -6.00 5.99 3.08
C ALA A 139 -7.32 6.62 2.58
N GLY A 140 -8.06 5.94 1.69
CA GLY A 140 -9.27 6.46 1.05
C GLY A 140 -10.40 6.82 2.02
N GLY A 141 -11.17 7.87 1.68
CA GLY A 141 -12.23 8.43 2.53
C GLY A 141 -13.43 7.51 2.81
N ASP A 142 -13.64 6.49 1.98
CA ASP A 142 -14.74 5.54 2.14
C ASP A 142 -14.45 4.43 3.18
N PHE A 143 -13.19 4.26 3.56
CA PHE A 143 -12.77 3.20 4.50
C PHE A 143 -12.48 3.78 5.88
N THR A 144 -13.42 3.59 6.82
CA THR A 144 -13.22 3.91 8.24
C THR A 144 -13.17 2.64 9.09
N GLY A 145 -12.18 2.56 9.97
CA GLY A 145 -12.08 1.50 10.97
C GLY A 145 -12.91 1.72 12.23
N ALA A 146 -13.71 2.78 12.30
CA ALA A 146 -14.48 3.11 13.51
C ALA A 146 -15.46 2.00 13.91
N ALA A 147 -16.08 1.31 12.95
CA ALA A 147 -17.00 0.20 13.25
C ALA A 147 -16.29 -1.02 13.86
N PHE A 148 -15.04 -1.27 13.46
CA PHE A 148 -14.20 -2.32 14.05
C PHE A 148 -13.72 -1.93 15.45
N ALA A 149 -13.28 -0.69 15.63
CA ALA A 149 -12.85 -0.19 16.93
C ALA A 149 -13.99 -0.25 17.97
N LYS A 150 -15.24 0.06 17.58
CA LYS A 150 -16.42 -0.08 18.45
C LYS A 150 -16.67 -1.52 18.93
N GLN A 151 -16.14 -2.51 18.21
CA GLN A 151 -16.24 -3.93 18.52
C GLN A 151 -14.95 -4.49 19.15
N ASN A 152 -14.08 -3.63 19.67
CA ASN A 152 -12.79 -4.00 20.26
C ASN A 152 -11.86 -4.76 19.30
N VAL A 153 -11.90 -4.37 18.02
CA VAL A 153 -10.98 -4.85 16.98
C VAL A 153 -10.10 -3.70 16.52
N ILE A 154 -8.80 -3.95 16.42
CA ILE A 154 -7.86 -3.00 15.80
C ILE A 154 -7.88 -3.23 14.30
N LEU A 155 -8.33 -2.22 13.55
CA LEU A 155 -8.22 -2.25 12.09
C LEU A 155 -6.89 -1.62 11.67
N VAL A 156 -6.17 -2.30 10.79
CA VAL A 156 -5.05 -1.77 10.03
C VAL A 156 -5.45 -1.74 8.56
N SER A 157 -5.27 -0.63 7.86
CA SER A 157 -5.37 -0.59 6.39
C SER A 157 -4.01 -0.24 5.81
N ILE A 158 -3.72 -0.74 4.61
CA ILE A 158 -2.39 -0.58 4.00
C ILE A 158 -2.54 -0.05 2.57
N ASN A 159 -1.61 0.81 2.15
CA ASN A 159 -1.31 1.01 0.74
C ASN A 159 -0.31 -0.06 0.28
N TYR A 160 -0.30 -0.35 -1.02
CA TYR A 160 0.75 -1.13 -1.69
C TYR A 160 0.93 -0.60 -3.12
N ARG A 161 2.10 -0.77 -3.74
CA ARG A 161 2.34 -0.24 -5.11
C ARG A 161 1.34 -0.83 -6.11
N LEU A 162 0.93 -0.01 -7.08
CA LEU A 162 -0.11 -0.32 -8.06
C LEU A 162 0.43 -0.33 -9.50
N GLY A 163 -0.32 -0.95 -10.40
CA GLY A 163 -0.04 -1.06 -11.83
C GLY A 163 1.39 -1.53 -12.10
N ARG A 164 2.03 -0.93 -13.10
CA ARG A 164 3.44 -1.15 -13.42
C ARG A 164 4.41 -0.79 -12.29
N LEU A 165 4.02 -0.05 -11.26
CA LEU A 165 4.90 0.15 -10.09
C LEU A 165 4.82 -1.04 -9.12
N GLY A 166 3.67 -1.72 -9.05
CA GLY A 166 3.42 -2.89 -8.21
C GLY A 166 3.71 -4.23 -8.89
N PHE A 167 3.52 -4.32 -10.20
CA PHE A 167 3.68 -5.54 -10.99
C PHE A 167 4.44 -5.25 -12.29
N PHE A 168 5.75 -5.53 -12.31
CA PHE A 168 6.58 -5.22 -13.48
C PHE A 168 7.83 -6.09 -13.57
N ALA A 169 8.06 -6.64 -14.75
CA ALA A 169 9.24 -7.42 -15.07
C ALA A 169 9.93 -6.84 -16.31
N PHE A 170 11.25 -6.91 -16.32
CA PHE A 170 12.10 -6.46 -17.41
C PHE A 170 13.43 -7.23 -17.34
N PRO A 171 14.07 -7.61 -18.46
CA PRO A 171 15.23 -8.52 -18.41
C PRO A 171 16.38 -8.04 -17.51
N ALA A 172 16.72 -6.74 -17.55
CA ALA A 172 17.72 -6.17 -16.64
C ALA A 172 17.28 -6.14 -15.17
N LEU A 173 15.97 -6.01 -14.88
CA LEU A 173 15.45 -6.12 -13.51
C LEU A 173 15.57 -7.54 -12.97
N SER A 174 15.28 -8.54 -13.81
CA SER A 174 15.39 -9.95 -13.47
C SER A 174 16.84 -10.35 -13.20
N SER A 175 17.79 -9.68 -13.86
CA SER A 175 19.22 -9.95 -13.73
C SER A 175 19.91 -9.18 -12.60
N GLU A 176 19.40 -8.00 -12.21
CA GLU A 176 19.99 -7.22 -11.12
C GLU A 176 19.67 -7.82 -9.75
N ASN A 177 20.60 -7.70 -8.79
CA ASN A 177 20.38 -8.08 -7.40
C ASN A 177 19.73 -9.47 -7.24
N ALA A 178 20.38 -10.52 -7.76
CA ALA A 178 19.81 -11.88 -7.92
C ALA A 178 19.13 -12.48 -6.67
N LYS A 179 19.46 -12.00 -5.45
CA LYS A 179 18.83 -12.45 -4.21
C LYS A 179 17.44 -11.86 -3.97
N GLU A 180 17.13 -10.71 -4.57
CA GLU A 180 15.85 -10.03 -4.40
C GLU A 180 14.72 -10.71 -5.20
N PHE A 181 13.51 -10.68 -4.65
CA PHE A 181 12.30 -11.03 -5.39
C PHE A 181 11.98 -9.94 -6.44
N LYS A 182 11.42 -10.35 -7.58
CA LYS A 182 11.16 -9.50 -8.76
C LYS A 182 9.72 -9.68 -9.23
N GLY A 183 9.24 -8.73 -10.04
CA GLY A 183 7.90 -8.83 -10.64
C GLY A 183 6.78 -8.43 -9.69
N ASN A 184 6.69 -9.05 -8.51
CA ASN A 184 5.55 -8.96 -7.60
C ASN A 184 5.71 -7.92 -6.47
N TYR A 185 6.13 -6.70 -6.79
CA TYR A 185 6.45 -5.67 -5.79
C TYR A 185 5.30 -5.36 -4.84
N ALA A 186 4.06 -5.34 -5.33
CA ALA A 186 2.86 -5.17 -4.52
C ALA A 186 2.74 -6.24 -3.43
N TYR A 187 2.98 -7.52 -3.72
CA TYR A 187 2.96 -8.58 -2.70
C TYR A 187 4.10 -8.44 -1.71
N ILE A 188 5.28 -8.01 -2.17
CA ILE A 188 6.41 -7.77 -1.27
C ILE A 188 6.10 -6.60 -0.33
N ASP A 189 5.39 -5.57 -0.81
CA ASP A 189 4.91 -4.44 0.01
C ASP A 189 3.90 -4.89 1.07
N GLN A 190 2.90 -5.69 0.66
CA GLN A 190 1.92 -6.26 1.59
C GLN A 190 2.58 -7.13 2.66
N ILE A 191 3.56 -7.96 2.29
CA ILE A 191 4.36 -8.76 3.23
C ILE A 191 5.17 -7.86 4.18
N ALA A 192 5.73 -6.76 3.68
CA ALA A 192 6.45 -5.80 4.51
C ALA A 192 5.52 -5.11 5.52
N ALA A 193 4.31 -4.72 5.11
CA ALA A 193 3.30 -4.20 6.01
C ALA A 193 2.87 -5.23 7.06
N LEU A 194 2.68 -6.50 6.70
CA LEU A 194 2.37 -7.57 7.65
C LEU A 194 3.52 -7.83 8.65
N LYS A 195 4.78 -7.79 8.18
CA LYS A 195 5.95 -7.83 9.07
C LYS A 195 5.99 -6.64 10.03
N TRP A 196 5.60 -5.46 9.55
CA TRP A 196 5.46 -4.28 10.41
C TRP A 196 4.37 -4.50 11.46
N VAL A 197 3.21 -5.07 11.09
CA VAL A 197 2.12 -5.40 12.03
C VAL A 197 2.63 -6.36 13.10
N GLN A 198 3.25 -7.47 12.70
CA GLN A 198 3.83 -8.46 13.62
C GLN A 198 4.80 -7.82 14.63
N LYS A 199 5.61 -6.87 14.17
CA LYS A 199 6.63 -6.22 15.00
C LYS A 199 6.05 -5.14 15.94
N ASN A 200 5.06 -4.37 15.49
CA ASN A 200 4.70 -3.11 16.14
C ASN A 200 3.27 -3.06 16.71
N ILE A 201 2.36 -3.94 16.29
CA ILE A 201 0.93 -3.77 16.63
C ILE A 201 0.63 -3.91 18.13
N ALA A 202 1.49 -4.61 18.88
CA ALA A 202 1.42 -4.68 20.33
C ALA A 202 1.56 -3.29 20.99
N ALA A 203 2.32 -2.37 20.40
CA ALA A 203 2.42 -0.99 20.89
C ALA A 203 1.09 -0.24 20.79
N PHE A 204 0.22 -0.66 19.87
CA PHE A 204 -1.13 -0.12 19.68
C PHE A 204 -2.20 -0.88 20.49
N GLY A 205 -1.82 -1.97 21.17
CA GLY A 205 -2.71 -2.83 21.96
C GLY A 205 -3.25 -4.05 21.21
N GLY A 206 -2.72 -4.36 20.03
CA GLY A 206 -3.11 -5.53 19.26
C GLY A 206 -2.30 -6.77 19.61
N ASP A 207 -2.91 -7.94 19.46
CA ASP A 207 -2.23 -9.22 19.58
C ASP A 207 -1.64 -9.65 18.23
N PRO A 208 -0.29 -9.67 18.07
CA PRO A 208 0.34 -10.13 16.83
C PRO A 208 0.10 -11.62 16.54
N LYS A 209 -0.39 -12.40 17.52
CA LYS A 209 -0.76 -13.81 17.36
C LYS A 209 -2.23 -14.00 16.97
N ASN A 210 -3.00 -12.93 16.85
CA ASN A 210 -4.41 -12.95 16.48
C ASN A 210 -4.71 -11.95 15.36
N VAL A 211 -4.03 -12.12 14.23
CA VAL A 211 -4.15 -11.30 13.02
C VAL A 211 -5.02 -12.00 11.98
N THR A 212 -6.03 -11.29 11.48
CA THR A 212 -6.85 -11.67 10.33
C THR A 212 -6.54 -10.76 9.16
N ILE A 213 -6.14 -11.29 8.01
CA ILE A 213 -6.09 -10.51 6.77
C ILE A 213 -7.42 -10.60 6.03
N PHE A 214 -7.84 -9.52 5.39
CA PHE A 214 -9.04 -9.51 4.57
C PHE A 214 -8.97 -8.49 3.44
N GLY A 215 -9.72 -8.73 2.36
CA GLY A 215 -9.68 -7.87 1.19
C GLY A 215 -10.75 -8.23 0.16
N GLU A 216 -11.15 -7.21 -0.61
CA GLU A 216 -12.16 -7.31 -1.67
C GLU A 216 -11.53 -7.23 -3.07
N SER A 217 -12.05 -7.99 -4.04
CA SER A 217 -11.60 -7.98 -5.44
C SER A 217 -10.09 -8.27 -5.55
N ALA A 218 -9.27 -7.36 -6.08
CA ALA A 218 -7.80 -7.50 -6.08
C ALA A 218 -7.20 -7.64 -4.66
N GLY A 219 -7.86 -7.10 -3.65
CA GLY A 219 -7.55 -7.34 -2.24
C GLY A 219 -7.83 -8.79 -1.83
N GLY A 220 -8.95 -9.36 -2.30
CA GLY A 220 -9.26 -10.78 -2.12
C GLY A 220 -8.26 -11.69 -2.85
N VAL A 221 -7.85 -11.34 -4.08
CA VAL A 221 -6.77 -12.01 -4.82
C VAL A 221 -5.45 -11.95 -4.03
N SER A 222 -5.17 -10.81 -3.39
CA SER A 222 -4.00 -10.66 -2.52
C SER A 222 -4.06 -11.58 -1.31
N VAL A 223 -5.21 -11.68 -0.63
CA VAL A 223 -5.40 -12.62 0.48
C VAL A 223 -5.18 -14.07 0.02
N HIS A 224 -5.73 -14.45 -1.14
CA HIS A 224 -5.48 -15.76 -1.75
C HIS A 224 -3.98 -16.01 -1.97
N SER A 225 -3.28 -15.04 -2.54
CA SER A 225 -1.84 -15.17 -2.85
C SER A 225 -1.00 -15.24 -1.58
N LEU A 226 -1.31 -14.45 -0.56
CA LEU A 226 -0.58 -14.45 0.71
C LEU A 226 -0.76 -15.75 1.50
N LEU A 227 -1.84 -16.51 1.29
CA LEU A 227 -2.00 -17.85 1.85
C LEU A 227 -1.00 -18.86 1.27
N THR A 228 -0.55 -18.66 0.03
CA THR A 228 0.34 -19.61 -0.67
C THR A 228 1.80 -19.14 -0.72
N ILE A 229 2.07 -17.84 -0.63
CA ILE A 229 3.43 -17.29 -0.64
C ILE A 229 4.21 -17.72 0.63
N PRO A 230 5.32 -18.48 0.49
CA PRO A 230 6.05 -19.02 1.65
C PRO A 230 6.53 -17.95 2.64
N SER A 231 6.96 -16.78 2.15
CA SER A 231 7.46 -15.69 2.99
C SER A 231 6.38 -14.94 3.77
N ALA A 232 5.10 -15.22 3.52
CA ALA A 232 3.96 -14.69 4.29
C ALA A 232 3.55 -15.63 5.45
N LYS A 233 4.06 -16.87 5.46
CA LYS A 233 3.73 -17.87 6.48
C LYS A 233 4.05 -17.35 7.88
N GLY A 234 3.06 -17.45 8.78
CA GLY A 234 3.17 -17.04 10.17
C GLY A 234 2.95 -15.55 10.43
N LEU A 235 2.73 -14.72 9.40
CA LEU A 235 2.44 -13.30 9.57
C LEU A 235 0.97 -13.01 9.91
N PHE A 236 0.08 -13.99 9.78
CA PHE A 236 -1.33 -13.91 10.13
C PHE A 236 -1.89 -15.31 10.46
N GLN A 237 -3.08 -15.34 11.09
CA GLN A 237 -3.72 -16.58 11.57
C GLN A 237 -5.07 -16.85 10.91
N LYS A 238 -5.72 -15.84 10.36
CA LYS A 238 -7.04 -15.96 9.71
C LYS A 238 -7.07 -15.16 8.41
N ALA A 239 -7.93 -15.57 7.49
CA ALA A 239 -8.09 -14.92 6.19
C ALA A 239 -9.58 -14.83 5.83
N ILE A 240 -10.00 -13.71 5.25
CA ILE A 240 -11.33 -13.51 4.67
C ILE A 240 -11.14 -13.00 3.23
N ILE A 241 -11.81 -13.65 2.28
CA ILE A 241 -11.64 -13.38 0.85
C ILE A 241 -13.00 -12.92 0.31
N GLU A 242 -13.09 -11.65 -0.05
CA GLU A 242 -14.33 -11.05 -0.56
C GLU A 242 -14.17 -10.87 -2.08
N SER A 243 -14.97 -11.58 -2.89
CA SER A 243 -14.93 -11.46 -4.35
C SER A 243 -13.53 -11.60 -5.00
N GLY A 244 -12.63 -12.38 -4.38
CA GLY A 244 -11.21 -12.47 -4.74
C GLY A 244 -10.87 -13.32 -5.97
N GLY A 245 -11.86 -13.66 -6.78
CA GLY A 245 -11.71 -14.60 -7.90
C GLY A 245 -11.56 -16.06 -7.44
N GLY A 246 -11.40 -16.96 -8.41
CA GLY A 246 -11.28 -18.41 -8.19
C GLY A 246 -10.16 -19.03 -9.03
N ARG A 247 -10.20 -20.35 -9.16
CA ARG A 247 -9.14 -21.20 -9.76
C ARG A 247 -8.68 -20.74 -11.15
N ASP A 248 -9.62 -20.35 -12.01
CA ASP A 248 -9.35 -19.92 -13.39
C ASP A 248 -9.47 -18.40 -13.49
N GLY A 249 -8.37 -17.70 -13.79
CA GLY A 249 -8.37 -16.24 -13.98
C GLY A 249 -7.16 -15.54 -13.36
N VAL A 250 -7.42 -14.49 -12.58
CA VAL A 250 -6.36 -13.62 -12.01
C VAL A 250 -5.35 -14.42 -11.17
N LEU A 251 -5.78 -15.50 -10.50
CA LEU A 251 -4.95 -16.35 -9.66
C LEU A 251 -4.04 -17.33 -10.42
N THR A 252 -4.23 -17.51 -11.73
CA THR A 252 -3.38 -18.41 -12.51
C THR A 252 -1.95 -17.84 -12.66
N GLY A 253 -1.82 -16.52 -12.62
CA GLY A 253 -0.56 -15.80 -12.68
C GLY A 253 0.08 -15.76 -14.07
N ARG A 254 0.74 -14.64 -14.38
CA ARG A 254 1.48 -14.46 -15.65
C ARG A 254 2.91 -14.97 -15.51
N PRO A 255 3.41 -15.84 -16.40
CA PRO A 255 4.82 -16.23 -16.41
C PRO A 255 5.74 -15.01 -16.53
N ILE A 256 6.82 -14.97 -15.74
CA ILE A 256 7.73 -13.82 -15.76
C ILE A 256 8.37 -13.61 -17.14
N SER A 257 8.90 -14.67 -17.76
CA SER A 257 9.70 -14.57 -19.00
C SER A 257 9.33 -15.58 -20.10
N LYS A 258 8.43 -16.54 -19.82
CA LYS A 258 8.07 -17.60 -20.79
C LYS A 258 6.77 -17.28 -21.54
N GLU A 259 6.90 -17.01 -22.83
CA GLU A 259 5.75 -16.83 -23.73
C GLU A 259 4.91 -18.11 -23.84
N ASN A 260 3.60 -17.94 -24.05
CA ASN A 260 2.63 -19.01 -24.28
C ASN A 260 2.64 -20.14 -23.22
N ALA A 261 3.23 -19.91 -22.04
CA ALA A 261 3.25 -20.92 -20.98
C ALA A 261 1.88 -21.10 -20.31
N ASN A 262 0.97 -20.15 -20.52
CA ASN A 262 -0.40 -20.21 -20.05
C ASN A 262 -1.37 -19.73 -21.13
N LYS A 263 -2.46 -20.47 -21.37
CA LYS A 263 -3.48 -20.13 -22.38
C LYS A 263 -4.20 -18.80 -22.09
N HIS A 264 -4.31 -18.41 -20.82
CA HIS A 264 -4.92 -17.14 -20.40
C HIS A 264 -3.92 -15.96 -20.42
N TYR A 265 -2.62 -16.27 -20.35
CA TYR A 265 -1.54 -15.28 -20.37
C TYR A 265 -0.47 -15.67 -21.41
N PRO A 266 -0.77 -15.52 -22.71
CA PRO A 266 0.16 -15.90 -23.77
C PRO A 266 1.39 -14.98 -23.83
N VAL A 267 1.30 -13.76 -23.30
CA VAL A 267 2.40 -12.78 -23.27
C VAL A 267 3.06 -12.77 -21.88
N SER A 268 4.38 -12.92 -21.81
CA SER A 268 5.13 -12.87 -20.55
C SER A 268 5.18 -11.47 -19.93
N ALA A 269 5.46 -11.39 -18.62
CA ALA A 269 5.60 -10.11 -17.94
C ALA A 269 6.77 -9.28 -18.47
N GLU A 270 7.90 -9.91 -18.81
CA GLU A 270 9.06 -9.24 -19.42
C GLU A 270 8.73 -8.68 -20.81
N SER A 271 8.00 -9.42 -21.65
CA SER A 271 7.56 -8.91 -22.96
C SER A 271 6.64 -7.70 -22.83
N ILE A 272 5.75 -7.69 -21.84
CA ILE A 272 4.94 -6.49 -21.53
C ILE A 272 5.84 -5.32 -21.13
N GLY A 273 6.84 -5.57 -20.28
CA GLY A 273 7.82 -4.55 -19.87
C GLY A 273 8.64 -3.99 -21.03
N VAL A 274 9.10 -4.85 -21.95
CA VAL A 274 9.83 -4.45 -23.17
C VAL A 274 8.94 -3.63 -24.10
N ASN A 275 7.68 -4.03 -24.30
CA ASN A 275 6.75 -3.28 -25.13
C ASN A 275 6.43 -1.90 -24.53
N PHE A 276 6.32 -1.82 -23.19
CA PHE A 276 6.20 -0.54 -22.50
C PHE A 276 7.45 0.34 -22.69
N ALA A 277 8.66 -0.23 -22.59
CA ALA A 277 9.91 0.49 -22.81
C ALA A 277 9.99 1.10 -24.22
N LYS A 278 9.59 0.34 -25.25
CA LYS A 278 9.55 0.81 -26.64
C LYS A 278 8.64 2.01 -26.87
N ARG A 279 7.54 2.15 -26.12
CA ARG A 279 6.67 3.34 -26.19
C ARG A 279 7.37 4.64 -25.78
N TYR A 280 8.50 4.55 -25.08
CA TYR A 280 9.36 5.67 -24.71
C TYR A 280 10.69 5.68 -25.46
N ASN A 281 10.79 4.98 -26.60
CA ASN A 281 12.00 4.85 -27.42
C ASN A 281 13.19 4.24 -26.65
N ILE A 282 12.90 3.29 -25.75
CA ILE A 282 13.90 2.52 -25.02
C ILE A 282 13.96 1.11 -25.65
N GLU A 283 14.91 0.90 -26.58
CA GLU A 283 15.01 -0.34 -27.38
C GLU A 283 15.82 -1.46 -26.72
N GLY A 284 16.76 -1.12 -25.83
CA GLY A 284 17.61 -2.10 -25.14
C GLY A 284 16.88 -2.83 -24.01
N THR A 285 17.46 -3.91 -23.52
CA THR A 285 16.96 -4.67 -22.34
C THR A 285 17.99 -4.78 -21.22
N ASP A 286 19.02 -3.93 -21.27
CA ASP A 286 20.17 -3.92 -20.37
C ASP A 286 20.01 -2.92 -19.21
N ALA A 287 21.08 -2.74 -18.43
CA ALA A 287 21.11 -1.82 -17.29
C ALA A 287 20.87 -0.35 -17.69
N GLU A 288 21.31 0.07 -18.89
CA GLU A 288 21.09 1.43 -19.38
C GLU A 288 19.62 1.65 -19.78
N ALA A 289 18.98 0.65 -20.37
CA ALA A 289 17.54 0.66 -20.61
C ALA A 289 16.75 0.73 -19.31
N LEU A 290 17.14 -0.03 -18.29
CA LEU A 290 16.51 0.00 -16.98
C LEU A 290 16.68 1.37 -16.29
N LYS A 291 17.86 1.97 -16.38
CA LYS A 291 18.11 3.32 -15.87
C LYS A 291 17.18 4.35 -16.52
N LYS A 292 16.97 4.27 -17.84
CA LYS A 292 16.02 5.13 -18.57
C LYS A 292 14.57 4.90 -18.12
N LEU A 293 14.17 3.64 -17.88
CA LEU A 293 12.85 3.29 -17.35
C LEU A 293 12.64 3.86 -15.93
N ARG A 294 13.64 3.75 -15.03
CA ARG A 294 13.61 4.37 -13.69
C ARG A 294 13.61 5.90 -13.72
N ALA A 295 14.07 6.52 -14.81
CA ALA A 295 14.03 7.97 -14.99
C ALA A 295 12.67 8.49 -15.51
N LEU A 296 11.74 7.62 -15.92
CA LEU A 296 10.39 8.05 -16.29
C LEU A 296 9.65 8.65 -15.09
N THR A 297 8.75 9.60 -15.34
CA THR A 297 7.86 10.10 -14.29
C THR A 297 6.83 9.04 -13.91
N ALA A 298 6.33 9.07 -12.66
CA ALA A 298 5.26 8.17 -12.22
C ALA A 298 4.04 8.24 -13.15
N GLU A 299 3.67 9.44 -13.61
CA GLU A 299 2.57 9.65 -14.56
C GLU A 299 2.78 8.92 -15.89
N LYS A 300 4.01 8.91 -16.44
CA LYS A 300 4.33 8.12 -17.64
C LYS A 300 4.25 6.62 -17.38
N ILE A 301 4.55 6.16 -16.17
CA ILE A 301 4.45 4.73 -15.82
C ILE A 301 2.99 4.30 -15.64
N VAL A 302 2.19 5.13 -14.98
CA VAL A 302 0.74 4.95 -14.82
C VAL A 302 0.05 4.96 -16.18
N ASP A 303 0.52 5.81 -17.11
CA ASP A 303 0.14 5.79 -18.52
C ASP A 303 -1.39 5.83 -18.72
N GLY A 304 -2.06 6.74 -18.00
CA GLY A 304 -3.51 6.89 -18.04
C GLY A 304 -4.32 5.66 -17.59
N GLY A 305 -3.68 4.67 -16.95
CA GLY A 305 -4.31 3.42 -16.55
C GLY A 305 -4.55 2.44 -17.70
N GLN A 306 -3.76 2.52 -18.78
CA GLN A 306 -3.89 1.68 -19.98
C GLN A 306 -3.45 0.21 -19.78
N GLU A 307 -3.60 -0.32 -18.57
CA GLU A 307 -3.41 -1.74 -18.25
C GLU A 307 -4.76 -2.44 -18.38
N THR A 308 -5.07 -2.94 -19.57
CA THR A 308 -6.42 -3.43 -19.89
C THR A 308 -6.55 -4.95 -19.80
N ALA A 309 -7.76 -5.41 -19.47
CA ALA A 309 -8.17 -6.80 -19.60
C ALA A 309 -8.54 -7.19 -21.05
N GLY A 310 -8.26 -6.31 -22.03
CA GLY A 310 -8.47 -6.54 -23.45
C GLY A 310 -9.93 -6.43 -23.89
N ALA A 311 -10.30 -5.30 -24.51
CA ALA A 311 -11.35 -5.29 -25.53
C ALA A 311 -10.65 -5.29 -26.89
N GLY A 312 -10.35 -6.48 -27.44
CA GLY A 312 -9.74 -6.64 -28.76
C GLY A 312 -8.20 -6.81 -28.82
N GLY A 313 -7.52 -6.99 -27.68
CA GLY A 313 -6.07 -7.27 -27.61
C GLY A 313 -5.71 -8.24 -26.48
N PRO A 314 -4.45 -8.72 -26.39
CA PRO A 314 -4.02 -9.62 -25.32
C PRO A 314 -4.17 -8.96 -23.94
N SER A 315 -4.62 -9.71 -22.94
CA SER A 315 -4.74 -9.23 -21.57
C SER A 315 -3.36 -8.85 -21.03
N ILE A 316 -3.18 -7.58 -20.68
CA ILE A 316 -1.93 -7.00 -20.11
C ILE A 316 -2.16 -6.41 -18.72
N TYR A 317 -3.30 -6.73 -18.12
CA TYR A 317 -3.70 -6.28 -16.80
C TYR A 317 -2.69 -6.70 -15.71
N SER A 318 -2.51 -5.83 -14.71
CA SER A 318 -1.59 -5.99 -13.58
C SER A 318 -2.08 -7.04 -12.58
N GLY A 319 -1.19 -7.84 -12.00
CA GLY A 319 -1.55 -8.91 -11.08
C GLY A 319 -0.42 -9.94 -10.90
N PRO A 320 -0.70 -11.11 -10.28
CA PRO A 320 0.33 -12.07 -9.94
C PRO A 320 1.23 -12.46 -11.11
N ILE A 321 2.54 -12.43 -10.89
CA ILE A 321 3.56 -12.92 -11.81
C ILE A 321 4.15 -14.21 -11.24
N LEU A 322 4.10 -15.30 -12.00
CA LEU A 322 4.80 -16.54 -11.66
C LEU A 322 6.30 -16.34 -11.87
N ASP A 323 7.01 -16.06 -10.78
CA ASP A 323 8.45 -15.80 -10.76
C ASP A 323 9.27 -17.01 -10.29
N GLY A 324 8.61 -18.09 -9.87
CA GLY A 324 9.26 -19.31 -9.38
C GLY A 324 9.95 -19.16 -8.03
N ARG A 325 9.78 -18.01 -7.35
CA ARG A 325 10.47 -17.71 -6.07
C ARG A 325 9.54 -17.15 -5.00
N LEU A 326 8.89 -16.00 -5.26
CA LEU A 326 7.89 -15.45 -4.35
C LEU A 326 6.54 -16.11 -4.62
N VAL A 327 6.12 -16.12 -5.88
CA VAL A 327 4.92 -16.80 -6.36
C VAL A 327 5.39 -17.97 -7.22
N THR A 328 5.50 -19.13 -6.58
CA THR A 328 6.18 -20.30 -7.13
C THR A 328 5.31 -21.10 -8.10
N GLN A 329 3.99 -21.07 -7.90
CA GLN A 329 3.02 -21.87 -8.64
C GLN A 329 1.67 -21.15 -8.71
N SER A 330 0.78 -21.64 -9.57
CA SER A 330 -0.58 -21.11 -9.64
C SER A 330 -1.36 -21.49 -8.38
N ALA A 331 -2.46 -20.80 -8.09
CA ALA A 331 -3.30 -21.18 -6.94
C ALA A 331 -3.92 -22.59 -7.04
N GLU A 332 -3.89 -23.24 -8.20
CA GLU A 332 -4.37 -24.61 -8.40
C GLU A 332 -3.32 -25.68 -8.02
N SER A 333 -2.03 -25.36 -8.18
CA SER A 333 -0.93 -26.33 -8.03
C SER A 333 -0.58 -26.55 -6.57
#